data_AF-A0A7X6CSG4-F1
#
_entry.id   AF-A0A7X6CSG4-F1
#
_cell.length_a   1.000
_cell.length_b   1.000
_cell.length_c   1.000
_cell.angle_alpha   90.00
_cell.angle_beta   90.00
_cell.angle_gamma   90.00
#
_symmetry.space_group_name_H-M   'P 1'
#
loop_
_entity.id
_entity.type
_entity.pdbx_description
1 polymer ?
#
loop_
_entity_poly.entity_id
_entity_poly.type
_entity_poly.pdbx_seq_one_letter_code
_entity_poly.pdbx_strand_id
1 'polypeptide(L)'
;MSNTNHHVVNKSFGPSASTANPIRVAGSVEKAVNGQRVYRYGKTTGWTYGITHRTNISINASGTTLLGMSESSFNTLPQSGDSGGPVYIYAGGYKICGILSGSNSSYGYYTPFGLITDKGYSAKSS
;
A
#
# COMPACT_ATOMS: atom_id res chain seq x y z
N MET A 1 2.71 40.26 -7.36
CA MET A 1 2.41 39.06 -6.55
C MET A 1 2.54 37.86 -7.49
N SER A 2 3.60 37.08 -7.38
CA SER A 2 3.89 35.97 -8.31
C SER A 2 3.19 34.70 -7.83
N ASN A 3 2.23 34.21 -8.62
CA ASN A 3 1.59 32.93 -8.39
C ASN A 3 2.50 31.82 -8.90
N THR A 4 3.18 31.13 -7.99
CA THR A 4 3.97 29.95 -8.34
C THR A 4 3.02 28.78 -8.54
N ASN A 5 2.71 28.47 -9.80
CA ASN A 5 2.02 27.22 -10.15
C ASN A 5 2.91 26.05 -9.70
N HIS A 6 2.56 25.41 -8.58
CA HIS A 6 3.14 24.14 -8.21
C HIS A 6 2.76 23.13 -9.29
N HIS A 7 3.73 22.82 -10.16
CA HIS A 7 3.60 21.77 -11.16
C HIS A 7 3.36 20.45 -10.42
N VAL A 8 2.11 20.00 -10.39
CA VAL A 8 1.74 18.68 -9.86
C VAL A 8 2.23 17.65 -10.87
N VAL A 9 3.49 17.24 -10.74
CA VAL A 9 3.96 16.03 -11.41
C VAL A 9 3.29 14.86 -10.71
N ASN A 10 2.46 14.11 -11.43
CA ASN A 10 2.03 12.79 -11.00
C ASN A 10 3.28 11.93 -10.84
N LYS A 11 3.83 11.89 -9.62
CA LYS A 11 4.96 11.02 -9.30
C LYS A 11 4.46 9.59 -9.42
N SER A 12 4.88 8.91 -10.48
CA SER A 12 4.66 7.48 -10.63
C SER A 12 5.46 6.76 -9.55
N PHE A 13 4.76 6.28 -8.53
CA PHE A 13 5.35 5.36 -7.55
C PHE A 13 5.18 3.94 -8.09
N GLY A 14 6.24 3.40 -8.67
CA GLY A 14 6.26 2.08 -9.31
C GLY A 14 7.69 1.71 -9.71
N PRO A 15 7.93 0.47 -10.19
CA PRO A 15 9.27 -0.02 -10.49
C PRO A 15 10.04 0.95 -11.42
N SER A 16 11.31 1.20 -11.05
CA SER A 16 12.24 2.05 -11.78
C SER A 16 12.58 1.44 -13.15
N ALA A 17 12.16 2.12 -14.22
CA ALA A 17 12.75 2.15 -15.56
C ALA A 17 13.19 0.81 -16.20
N SER A 18 12.23 -0.03 -16.61
CA SER A 18 12.35 -0.84 -17.86
C SER A 18 11.04 -1.53 -18.28
N THR A 19 9.96 -1.43 -17.50
CA THR A 19 8.71 -2.14 -17.79
C THR A 19 7.69 -1.25 -18.50
N ALA A 20 7.16 -1.79 -19.59
CA ALA A 20 6.37 -1.15 -20.64
C ALA A 20 5.01 -0.54 -20.22
N ASN A 21 4.70 -0.32 -18.94
CA ASN A 21 3.52 0.43 -18.50
C ASN A 21 3.72 0.93 -17.05
N PRO A 22 3.88 2.23 -16.80
CA PRO A 22 3.94 2.74 -15.43
C PRO A 22 2.63 2.43 -14.70
N ILE A 23 2.73 1.98 -13.46
CA ILE A 23 1.55 1.75 -12.62
C ILE A 23 0.89 3.10 -12.35
N ARG A 24 -0.28 3.29 -12.93
CA ARG A 24 -1.10 4.48 -12.71
C ARG A 24 -2.04 4.21 -11.54
N VAL A 25 -1.88 5.00 -10.49
CA VAL A 25 -2.79 4.99 -9.34
C VAL A 25 -4.09 5.66 -9.77
N ALA A 26 -5.18 4.90 -9.78
CA ALA A 26 -6.52 5.32 -10.19
C ALA A 26 -7.38 5.83 -9.02
N GLY A 27 -6.80 5.94 -7.82
CA GLY A 27 -7.45 6.41 -6.60
C GLY A 27 -7.07 5.58 -5.39
N SER A 28 -7.92 5.63 -4.37
CA SER A 28 -7.79 4.84 -3.13
C SER A 28 -9.07 4.10 -2.81
N VAL A 29 -8.96 3.09 -1.95
CA VAL A 29 -10.07 2.41 -1.28
C VAL A 29 -9.72 2.28 0.19
N GLU A 30 -10.72 2.20 1.06
CA GLU A 30 -10.49 2.16 2.51
C GLU A 30 -9.66 0.94 2.94
N LYS A 31 -9.96 -0.23 2.37
CA LYS A 31 -9.27 -1.50 2.69
C LYS A 31 -9.48 -2.53 1.58
N ALA A 32 -8.62 -3.55 1.58
CA ALA A 32 -8.91 -4.80 0.88
C ALA A 32 -9.83 -5.68 1.74
N VAL A 33 -10.57 -6.60 1.11
CA VAL A 33 -11.40 -7.61 1.80
C VAL A 33 -10.69 -8.96 1.83
N ASN A 34 -11.11 -9.87 2.71
CA ASN A 34 -10.56 -11.22 2.78
C ASN A 34 -10.75 -11.95 1.42
N GLY A 35 -9.74 -12.70 1.00
CA GLY A 35 -9.68 -13.36 -0.32
C GLY A 35 -9.29 -12.43 -1.47
N GLN A 36 -9.19 -11.12 -1.26
CA GLN A 36 -8.85 -10.19 -2.32
C GLN A 36 -7.37 -10.27 -2.70
N ARG A 37 -7.11 -10.24 -4.01
CA ARG A 37 -5.75 -10.07 -4.53
C ARG A 37 -5.25 -8.66 -4.23
N VAL A 38 -4.11 -8.59 -3.56
CA VAL A 38 -3.38 -7.37 -3.28
C VAL A 38 -2.04 -7.36 -3.97
N TYR A 39 -1.56 -6.17 -4.30
CA TYR A 39 -0.25 -5.92 -4.86
C TYR A 39 0.51 -5.00 -3.91
N ARG A 40 1.84 -5.08 -3.91
CA ARG A 40 2.65 -4.12 -3.18
C ARG A 40 3.89 -3.77 -3.97
N TYR A 41 4.42 -2.59 -3.69
CA TYR A 41 5.75 -2.20 -4.10
C TYR A 41 6.61 -1.94 -2.87
N GLY A 42 7.76 -2.60 -2.77
CA GLY A 42 8.78 -2.32 -1.78
C GLY A 42 10.12 -2.00 -2.46
N LYS A 43 10.95 -1.16 -1.83
CA LYS A 43 12.26 -0.78 -2.39
C LYS A 43 13.18 -2.00 -2.52
N THR A 44 13.11 -2.92 -1.56
CA THR A 44 14.02 -4.07 -1.45
C THR A 44 13.52 -5.24 -2.30
N THR A 45 12.23 -5.55 -2.22
CA THR A 45 11.66 -6.74 -2.89
C THR A 45 10.87 -6.43 -4.16
N GLY A 46 10.77 -5.16 -4.54
CA GLY A 46 10.12 -4.73 -5.77
C GLY A 46 8.60 -4.92 -5.77
N TRP A 47 8.04 -5.10 -6.98
CA TRP A 47 6.62 -5.35 -7.18
C TRP A 47 6.29 -6.82 -6.98
N THR A 48 5.29 -7.10 -6.15
CA THR A 48 4.78 -8.46 -5.95
C THR A 48 3.28 -8.44 -5.66
N TYR A 49 2.67 -9.61 -5.57
CA TYR A 49 1.26 -9.77 -5.28
C TYR A 49 1.00 -10.89 -4.29
N GLY A 50 -0.22 -10.93 -3.80
CA GLY A 50 -0.61 -11.75 -2.66
C GLY A 50 -2.11 -11.82 -2.49
N ILE A 51 -2.55 -12.44 -1.40
CA ILE A 51 -3.95 -12.57 -1.01
C ILE A 51 -4.12 -12.07 0.42
N THR A 52 -5.14 -11.22 0.63
CA THR A 52 -5.56 -10.81 1.97
C THR A 52 -6.28 -11.94 2.67
N HIS A 53 -5.82 -12.31 3.86
CA HIS A 53 -6.42 -13.39 4.67
C HIS A 53 -7.31 -12.83 5.77
N ARG A 54 -6.82 -11.81 6.46
CA ARG A 54 -7.50 -11.23 7.62
C ARG A 54 -7.46 -9.72 7.56
N THR A 55 -8.54 -9.11 8.02
CA THR A 55 -8.71 -7.65 8.12
C THR A 55 -9.16 -7.31 9.53
N ASN A 56 -8.89 -6.07 9.96
CA ASN A 56 -9.21 -5.59 11.30
C ASN A 56 -8.60 -6.44 12.43
N ILE A 57 -7.34 -6.86 12.27
CA ILE A 57 -6.63 -7.63 13.29
C ILE A 57 -5.73 -6.74 14.14
N SER A 58 -5.42 -7.22 15.33
CA SER A 58 -4.37 -6.65 16.18
C SER A 58 -3.08 -7.45 16.01
N ILE A 59 -1.95 -6.77 15.86
CA ILE A 59 -0.63 -7.39 15.84
C ILE A 59 0.25 -6.78 16.91
N ASN A 60 1.12 -7.58 17.53
CA ASN A 60 2.16 -7.08 18.42
C ASN A 60 3.46 -6.94 17.63
N ALA A 61 3.97 -5.72 17.54
CA ALA A 61 5.23 -5.39 16.90
C ALA A 61 6.14 -4.70 17.92
N SER A 62 7.23 -5.37 18.30
CA SER A 62 8.23 -4.84 19.24
C SER A 62 7.64 -4.28 20.53
N GLY A 63 6.67 -4.99 21.13
CA GLY A 63 6.02 -4.58 22.38
C GLY A 63 4.90 -3.55 22.21
N THR A 64 4.64 -3.07 20.98
CA THR A 64 3.51 -2.18 20.68
C THR A 64 2.41 -2.95 19.96
N THR A 65 1.17 -2.81 20.44
CA THR A 65 0.00 -3.37 19.75
C THR A 65 -0.48 -2.39 18.68
N LEU A 66 -0.47 -2.83 17.42
CA LEU A 66 -1.06 -2.13 16.29
C LEU A 66 -2.45 -2.70 16.02
N LEU A 67 -3.46 -1.84 15.93
CA LEU A 67 -4.87 -2.21 15.78
C LEU A 67 -5.35 -1.98 14.34
N GLY A 68 -6.40 -2.69 13.94
CA GLY A 68 -7.08 -2.47 12.66
C GLY A 68 -6.27 -2.88 11.44
N MET A 69 -5.25 -3.72 11.61
CA MET A 69 -4.31 -4.11 10.56
C MET A 69 -4.94 -5.08 9.56
N SER A 70 -4.36 -5.14 8.36
CA SER A 70 -4.62 -6.18 7.37
C SER A 70 -3.41 -7.11 7.22
N GLU A 71 -3.69 -8.40 7.06
CA GLU A 71 -2.70 -9.45 6.87
C GLU A 71 -2.85 -10.07 5.48
N SER A 72 -1.73 -10.25 4.78
CA SER A 72 -1.70 -10.90 3.47
C SER A 72 -0.50 -11.82 3.32
N SER A 73 -0.68 -12.95 2.64
CA SER A 73 0.45 -13.70 2.11
C SER A 73 0.91 -13.00 0.83
N PHE A 74 2.21 -12.97 0.58
CA PHE A 74 2.78 -12.44 -0.66
C PHE A 74 3.72 -13.47 -1.27
N ASN A 75 3.79 -13.52 -2.61
CA ASN A 75 4.73 -14.41 -3.31
C ASN A 75 6.17 -14.16 -2.88
N THR A 76 6.50 -12.90 -2.60
CA THR A 76 7.74 -12.50 -1.93
C THR A 76 7.34 -11.76 -0.68
N LEU A 77 7.75 -12.25 0.49
CA LEU A 77 7.44 -11.56 1.75
C LEU A 77 8.15 -10.20 1.83
N PRO A 78 7.54 -9.19 2.47
CA PRO A 78 8.22 -7.93 2.75
C PRO A 78 9.52 -8.14 3.52
N GLN A 79 10.55 -7.37 3.16
CA GLN A 79 11.83 -7.32 3.85
C GLN A 79 12.12 -5.91 4.39
N SER A 80 13.19 -5.80 5.18
CA SER A 80 13.66 -4.49 5.65
C SER A 80 13.91 -3.55 4.46
N GLY A 81 13.35 -2.34 4.53
CA GLY A 81 13.34 -1.38 3.43
C GLY A 81 12.06 -1.35 2.59
N ASP A 82 11.15 -2.32 2.75
CA ASP A 82 9.83 -2.29 2.08
C ASP A 82 8.75 -1.56 2.87
N SER A 83 8.92 -1.40 4.19
CA SER A 83 8.00 -0.65 5.05
C SER A 83 7.80 0.78 4.55
N GLY A 84 6.56 1.27 4.63
CA GLY A 84 6.13 2.52 3.99
C GLY A 84 5.73 2.37 2.52
N GLY A 85 5.98 1.20 1.91
CA GLY A 85 5.58 0.90 0.55
C GLY A 85 4.06 0.84 0.36
N PRO A 86 3.52 1.30 -0.77
CA PRO A 86 2.09 1.26 -1.03
C PRO A 86 1.60 -0.16 -1.32
N VAL A 87 0.39 -0.45 -0.83
CA VAL A 87 -0.37 -1.67 -1.12
C VAL A 87 -1.59 -1.30 -1.96
N TYR A 88 -1.86 -2.10 -2.98
CA TYR A 88 -2.89 -1.84 -3.99
C TYR A 88 -3.86 -3.00 -4.13
N ILE A 89 -5.07 -2.68 -4.58
CA ILE A 89 -5.98 -3.64 -5.23
C ILE A 89 -6.20 -3.22 -6.68
N TYR A 90 -6.65 -4.16 -7.51
CA TYR A 90 -7.12 -3.84 -8.86
C TYR A 90 -8.66 -3.81 -8.90
N ALA A 91 -9.22 -2.64 -9.19
CA ALA A 91 -10.67 -2.41 -9.28
C ALA A 91 -10.97 -1.40 -10.39
N GLY A 92 -10.88 -1.85 -11.65
CA GLY A 92 -10.91 -0.97 -12.83
C GLY A 92 -9.66 -0.09 -12.97
N GLY A 93 -8.62 -0.38 -12.20
CA GLY A 93 -7.38 0.38 -12.05
C GLY A 93 -6.70 0.06 -10.72
N TYR A 94 -5.42 0.37 -10.58
CA TYR A 94 -4.71 0.16 -9.30
C TYR A 94 -5.12 1.23 -8.29
N LYS A 95 -5.74 0.82 -7.19
CA LYS A 95 -6.16 1.71 -6.11
C LYS A 95 -5.38 1.40 -4.85
N ILE A 96 -4.85 2.43 -4.18
CA ILE A 96 -4.15 2.26 -2.90
C ILE A 96 -5.17 1.81 -1.86
N CYS A 97 -4.88 0.70 -1.17
CA CYS A 97 -5.71 0.16 -0.09
C CYS A 97 -4.99 0.15 1.27
N GLY A 98 -3.72 0.51 1.31
CA GLY A 98 -2.96 0.62 2.55
C GLY A 98 -1.48 0.88 2.36
N ILE A 99 -0.77 0.95 3.48
CA ILE A 99 0.68 1.18 3.56
C ILE A 99 1.32 0.05 4.34
N LEU A 100 2.37 -0.56 3.78
CA LEU A 100 3.07 -1.69 4.36
C LEU A 100 3.76 -1.29 5.68
N SER A 101 3.49 -2.04 6.74
CA SER A 101 4.06 -1.78 8.07
C SER A 101 5.21 -2.74 8.38
N GLY A 102 5.08 -4.01 7.96
CA GLY A 102 6.09 -5.03 8.18
C GLY A 102 5.63 -6.42 7.77
N SER A 103 6.30 -7.45 8.31
CA SER A 103 6.02 -8.86 8.03
C SER A 103 6.48 -9.74 9.18
N ASN A 104 6.03 -11.00 9.18
CA ASN A 104 6.67 -12.10 9.89
C ASN A 104 7.09 -13.18 8.87
N SER A 105 7.40 -14.39 9.36
CA SER A 105 7.83 -15.52 8.51
C SER A 105 6.79 -15.99 7.48
N SER A 106 5.53 -15.57 7.60
CA SER A 106 4.41 -16.11 6.82
C SER A 106 3.58 -15.03 6.13
N TYR A 107 3.51 -13.82 6.69
CA TYR A 107 2.59 -12.78 6.25
C TYR A 107 3.23 -11.40 6.26
N GLY A 108 2.77 -10.56 5.33
CA GLY A 108 2.94 -9.12 5.38
C GLY A 108 1.73 -8.44 6.05
N TYR A 109 2.02 -7.38 6.78
CA TYR A 109 1.06 -6.55 7.50
C TYR A 109 1.07 -5.14 6.95
N TYR A 110 -0.11 -4.58 6.72
CA TYR A 110 -0.26 -3.19 6.28
C TYR A 110 -1.40 -2.51 7.02
N THR A 111 -1.24 -1.21 7.21
CA THR A 111 -2.30 -0.34 7.72
C THR A 111 -3.27 -0.03 6.59
N PRO A 112 -4.58 -0.36 6.73
CA PRO A 112 -5.59 0.02 5.74
C PRO A 112 -5.65 1.53 5.52
N PHE A 113 -5.89 1.94 4.28
CA PHE A 113 -5.87 3.36 3.90
C PHE A 113 -6.95 4.18 4.62
N GLY A 114 -8.12 3.59 4.91
CA GLY A 114 -9.20 4.25 5.65
C GLY A 114 -8.78 4.73 7.05
N LEU A 115 -7.91 3.98 7.74
CA LEU A 115 -7.38 4.38 9.04
C LEU A 115 -6.33 5.51 8.95
N ILE A 116 -5.77 5.72 7.76
CA ILE A 116 -4.77 6.77 7.50
C ILE A 116 -5.48 8.08 7.15
N THR A 117 -6.62 8.01 6.46
CA THR A 117 -7.40 9.18 6.02
C THR A 117 -8.10 9.91 7.15
N ASP A 118 -8.39 9.24 8.28
CA ASP A 118 -9.03 9.85 9.46
C ASP A 118 -8.18 10.96 10.13
N LYS A 119 -6.90 11.10 9.73
CA LYS A 119 -6.02 12.22 10.15
C LYS A 119 -5.92 13.36 9.13
N GLY A 120 -6.83 13.44 8.16
CA GLY A 120 -6.95 14.59 7.24
C GLY A 120 -6.11 14.49 5.95
N TYR A 121 -5.60 13.31 5.61
CA TYR A 121 -4.92 13.08 4.32
C TYR A 121 -5.88 12.50 3.29
N SER A 122 -6.69 13.35 2.66
CA SER A 122 -7.47 12.94 1.48
C SER A 122 -6.57 12.98 0.25
N ALA A 123 -6.41 11.84 -0.44
CA ALA A 123 -5.88 11.84 -1.80
C ALA A 123 -6.85 12.62 -2.68
N LYS A 124 -6.47 13.83 -3.13
CA LYS A 124 -7.28 14.60 -4.08
C LYS A 124 -7.38 13.80 -5.37
N SER A 125 -8.58 13.33 -5.70
CA SER A 125 -8.92 12.90 -7.05
C SER A 125 -8.92 14.12 -7.96
N SER A 126 -8.06 14.11 -8.98
CA SER A 126 -8.12 15.02 -10.13
C SER A 126 -9.30 14.71 -11.03
#